data_AF-A0AAU0U426-F1
#
_entry.id   AF-A0AAU0U426-F1
#
_cell.length_a   1.000
_cell.length_b   1.000
_cell.length_c   1.000
_cell.angle_alpha   90.00
_cell.angle_beta   90.00
_cell.angle_gamma   90.00
#
_symmetry.space_group_name_H-M   'P 1'
#
loop_
_entity.id
_entity.type
_entity.pdbx_description
1 polymer ?
#
loop_
_entity_poly.entity_id
_entity_poly.type
_entity_poly.pdbx_seq_one_letter_code
_entity_poly.pdbx_strand_id
1 'polypeptide(L)'
;MNTLLTAASDQTRGITPPSTWQEFQSFCVDAFPLVQHKYSIGRRPTVNYWVSSGYGKNGDTQNGVDIFDHFSPATMQCKRVEKFNLAHLQKELRALEGYHAPLSAHFIVTSLEETNQQVSKFVTQHNSALEDDKHPGQVPPMLPAVRLPKLYLLNWPEIRAILCTDLFLAWKWGFHLAHPQYHNLNGVDLKTVIGAASTLGCSLPPGGGGKSPRVLDAINVLTQSLDAIAIASLGETEKVASSTIFGMREFLELMGQTRDMARAVRPSLAQCESLDGVSKRNGLKALNHIVTFQARIEAYKYLNRLEGMIERLVRNLDHEHFFSYGQKEFHYEEMSVWDTDESTRYYNFSDSNTETPPWYIPGQRLLQDARFIASQIRKVRVNIPPPRFDFD
;
A
#
# COMPACT_ATOMS: atom_id res chain seq x y z
N MET A 1 29.45 35.73 1.69
CA MET A 1 29.41 34.33 1.21
C MET A 1 27.95 33.93 1.05
N ASN A 2 27.38 34.03 -0.16
CA ASN A 2 25.94 33.83 -0.43
C ASN A 2 25.70 33.39 -1.90
N THR A 3 26.42 32.36 -2.36
CA THR A 3 26.42 31.95 -3.78
C THR A 3 26.24 30.45 -3.99
N LEU A 4 25.39 29.79 -3.18
CA LEU A 4 25.04 28.36 -3.37
C LEU A 4 23.53 28.07 -3.53
N LEU A 5 22.64 29.06 -3.48
CA LEU A 5 21.18 28.82 -3.51
C LEU A 5 20.53 28.88 -4.90
N THR A 6 21.22 29.33 -5.95
CA THR A 6 20.60 29.56 -7.27
C THR A 6 20.81 28.42 -8.29
N ALA A 7 21.88 27.63 -8.19
CA ALA A 7 22.21 26.62 -9.19
C ALA A 7 21.31 25.36 -9.16
N ALA A 8 20.78 24.99 -7.99
CA ALA A 8 19.81 23.88 -7.88
C ALA A 8 18.42 24.24 -8.44
N SER A 9 18.10 25.53 -8.57
CA SER A 9 16.77 26.00 -8.97
C SER A 9 16.48 25.80 -10.47
N ASP A 10 17.50 25.88 -11.34
CA ASP A 10 17.32 25.77 -12.79
C ASP A 10 17.00 24.35 -13.26
N GLN A 11 17.50 23.33 -12.56
CA GLN A 11 17.35 21.94 -12.98
C GLN A 11 15.99 21.33 -12.59
N THR A 12 15.27 21.95 -11.65
CA THR A 12 13.92 21.54 -11.25
C THR A 12 12.80 22.32 -11.96
N ARG A 13 13.12 23.35 -12.75
CA ARG A 13 12.12 24.19 -13.43
C ARG A 13 11.18 23.40 -14.34
N GLY A 14 11.71 22.40 -15.04
CA GLY A 14 10.94 21.57 -15.98
C GLY A 14 10.04 20.51 -15.32
N ILE A 15 10.06 20.40 -13.99
CA ILE A 15 9.22 19.44 -13.26
C ILE A 15 7.82 20.02 -13.15
N THR A 16 6.85 19.34 -13.74
CA THR A 16 5.43 19.70 -13.76
C THR A 16 4.67 19.07 -12.56
N PRO A 17 3.52 19.65 -12.17
CA PRO A 17 2.69 19.08 -11.12
C PRO A 17 2.12 17.69 -11.52
N PRO A 18 1.99 16.74 -10.57
CA PRO A 18 1.47 15.40 -10.81
C PRO A 18 0.18 15.36 -11.63
N SER A 19 0.11 14.46 -12.62
CA SER A 19 -0.83 14.51 -13.74
C SER A 19 -2.32 14.27 -13.37
N THR A 20 -2.57 13.56 -12.28
CA THR A 20 -3.92 13.24 -11.79
C THR A 20 -4.21 13.94 -10.46
N TRP A 21 -5.49 14.11 -10.13
CA TRP A 21 -5.86 14.73 -8.85
C TRP A 21 -5.46 13.86 -7.66
N GLN A 22 -5.54 12.53 -7.80
CA GLN A 22 -5.13 11.58 -6.77
C GLN A 22 -3.63 11.68 -6.48
N GLU A 23 -2.80 11.70 -7.53
CA GLU A 23 -1.35 11.86 -7.36
C GLU A 23 -1.01 13.22 -6.76
N PHE A 24 -1.71 14.30 -7.14
CA PHE A 24 -1.49 15.63 -6.56
C PHE A 24 -1.87 15.67 -5.08
N GLN A 25 -2.95 15.01 -4.68
CA GLN A 25 -3.31 14.86 -3.28
C GLN A 25 -2.26 14.06 -2.51
N SER A 26 -1.79 12.92 -3.04
CA SER A 26 -0.70 12.15 -2.43
C SER A 26 0.59 12.97 -2.31
N PHE A 27 0.91 13.77 -3.31
CA PHE A 27 2.05 14.69 -3.29
C PHE A 27 1.94 15.70 -2.15
N CYS A 28 0.77 16.31 -2.03
CA CYS A 28 0.45 17.20 -0.95
C CYS A 28 0.57 16.53 0.43
N VAL A 29 0.07 15.30 0.59
CA VAL A 29 0.17 14.54 1.84
C VAL A 29 1.62 14.40 2.30
N ASP A 30 2.52 14.07 1.37
CA ASP A 30 3.97 13.99 1.66
C ASP A 30 4.59 15.35 2.00
N ALA A 31 4.15 16.41 1.33
CA ALA A 31 4.69 17.75 1.50
C ALA A 31 4.21 18.43 2.81
N PHE A 32 3.06 18.04 3.35
CA PHE A 32 2.40 18.76 4.44
C PHE A 32 3.29 18.99 5.68
N PRO A 33 4.05 18.00 6.18
CA PRO A 33 4.92 18.22 7.34
C PRO A 33 6.05 19.21 7.06
N LEU A 34 6.56 19.25 5.82
CA LEU A 34 7.59 20.21 5.41
C LEU A 34 7.00 21.63 5.27
N VAL A 35 5.75 21.73 4.80
CA VAL A 35 5.00 23.00 4.76
C VAL A 35 4.80 23.53 6.18
N GLN A 36 4.26 22.71 7.07
CA GLN A 36 4.08 23.03 8.49
C GLN A 36 5.38 23.52 9.12
N HIS A 37 6.49 22.83 8.89
CA HIS A 37 7.81 23.22 9.37
C HIS A 37 8.27 24.58 8.80
N LYS A 38 8.18 24.79 7.48
CA LYS A 38 8.63 26.03 6.83
C LYS A 38 7.93 27.25 7.39
N TYR A 39 6.64 27.14 7.69
CA TYR A 39 5.86 28.25 8.24
C TYR A 39 5.82 28.26 9.77
N SER A 40 6.59 27.39 10.45
CA SER A 40 6.63 27.28 11.91
C SER A 40 5.25 27.02 12.54
N ILE A 41 4.39 26.29 11.83
CA ILE A 41 3.03 25.95 12.29
C ILE A 41 2.96 24.47 12.60
N GLY A 42 2.84 24.12 13.88
CA GLY A 42 2.63 22.75 14.31
C GLY A 42 3.90 21.93 14.44
N ARG A 43 3.85 20.68 13.95
CA ARG A 43 4.83 19.63 14.27
C ARG A 43 6.14 19.83 13.50
N ARG A 44 7.28 19.64 14.18
CA ARG A 44 8.59 19.51 13.50
C ARG A 44 8.61 18.26 12.62
N PRO A 45 9.35 18.26 11.50
CA PRO A 45 9.57 17.07 10.71
C PRO A 45 10.13 15.97 11.63
N THR A 46 9.47 14.82 11.63
CA THR A 46 10.00 13.65 12.34
C THR A 46 10.92 12.87 11.40
N VAL A 47 11.69 11.91 11.92
CA VAL A 47 12.52 11.03 11.08
C VAL A 47 11.69 10.32 9.99
N ASN A 48 10.36 10.21 10.13
CA ASN A 48 9.44 9.60 9.17
C ASN A 48 8.38 10.59 8.64
N TYR A 49 8.73 11.85 8.35
CA TYR A 49 7.72 12.84 7.91
C TYR A 49 7.06 12.49 6.55
N TRP A 50 7.61 11.57 5.74
CA TRP A 50 6.94 10.98 4.56
C TRP A 50 5.87 9.94 4.91
N VAL A 51 5.68 9.61 6.19
CA VAL A 51 4.62 8.75 6.70
C VAL A 51 3.59 9.65 7.37
N SER A 52 2.69 10.23 6.58
CA SER A 52 1.73 11.24 7.06
C SER A 52 0.89 10.76 8.26
N SER A 53 0.71 11.66 9.25
CA SER A 53 -0.06 11.37 10.47
C SER A 53 -1.58 11.28 10.22
N GLY A 54 -2.13 11.96 9.22
CA GLY A 54 -3.56 11.92 8.89
C GLY A 54 -3.88 12.59 7.55
N TYR A 55 -4.84 12.03 6.83
CA TYR A 55 -5.52 12.69 5.70
C TYR A 55 -6.89 12.02 5.51
N GLY A 56 -7.83 12.74 4.89
CA GLY A 56 -9.16 12.20 4.59
C GLY A 56 -9.08 11.05 3.60
N LYS A 57 -9.39 9.83 4.05
CA LYS A 57 -9.66 8.72 3.13
C LYS A 57 -11.08 8.91 2.59
N ASN A 58 -11.15 9.48 1.39
CA ASN A 58 -12.30 9.66 0.49
C ASN A 58 -12.74 11.13 0.33
N GLY A 59 -12.87 11.54 -0.93
CA GLY A 59 -13.26 12.87 -1.36
C GLY A 59 -14.58 13.36 -0.76
N ASP A 60 -14.71 14.69 -0.76
CA ASP A 60 -15.91 15.49 -0.47
C ASP A 60 -16.64 15.29 0.87
N THR A 61 -16.23 14.35 1.73
CA THR A 61 -16.89 14.11 3.03
C THR A 61 -16.31 14.92 4.20
N GLN A 62 -15.29 15.76 3.97
CA GLN A 62 -14.55 16.46 5.03
C GLN A 62 -14.64 17.99 4.97
N ASN A 63 -15.83 18.54 4.68
CA ASN A 63 -16.10 19.99 4.82
C ASN A 63 -14.98 20.89 4.24
N GLY A 64 -14.45 20.55 3.06
CA GLY A 64 -13.39 21.33 2.40
C GLY A 64 -11.97 21.17 2.98
N VAL A 65 -11.65 20.03 3.60
CA VAL A 65 -10.28 19.67 4.03
C VAL A 65 -9.85 18.35 3.37
N ASP A 66 -8.74 18.38 2.63
CA ASP A 66 -8.14 17.15 2.07
C ASP A 66 -7.19 16.48 3.07
N ILE A 67 -6.44 17.28 3.83
CA ILE A 67 -5.32 16.84 4.68
C ILE A 67 -5.35 17.59 6.01
N PHE A 68 -5.21 16.88 7.12
CA PHE A 68 -5.17 17.45 8.47
C PHE A 68 -4.18 16.68 9.33
N ASP A 69 -3.61 17.34 10.34
CA ASP A 69 -2.81 16.68 11.37
C ASP A 69 -3.48 16.87 12.73
N HIS A 70 -3.90 15.77 13.37
CA HIS A 70 -4.58 15.78 14.68
C HIS A 70 -3.77 16.45 15.78
N PHE A 71 -2.45 16.56 15.60
CA PHE A 71 -1.54 17.15 16.57
C PHE A 71 -1.14 18.59 16.21
N SER A 72 -1.79 19.19 15.21
CA SER A 72 -1.54 20.57 14.80
C SER A 72 -2.83 21.34 14.54
N PRO A 73 -2.82 22.67 14.74
CA PRO A 73 -3.93 23.55 14.35
C PRO A 73 -3.89 23.91 12.86
N ALA A 74 -3.34 23.04 12.00
CA ALA A 74 -3.18 23.27 10.57
C ALA A 74 -3.92 22.24 9.74
N THR A 75 -4.45 22.70 8.61
CA THR A 75 -5.06 21.87 7.57
C THR A 75 -4.57 22.29 6.20
N MET A 76 -4.75 21.42 5.22
CA MET A 76 -4.39 21.69 3.84
C MET A 76 -5.45 21.16 2.86
N GLN A 77 -5.76 21.99 1.87
CA GLN A 77 -6.60 21.69 0.73
C GLN A 77 -5.76 21.70 -0.54
N CYS A 78 -5.87 20.66 -1.37
CA CYS A 78 -5.07 20.46 -2.56
C CYS A 78 -5.92 20.44 -3.82
N LYS A 79 -5.65 21.39 -4.72
CA LYS A 79 -6.44 21.61 -5.93
C LYS A 79 -5.56 21.48 -7.17
N ARG A 80 -5.75 20.38 -7.91
CA ARG A 80 -5.26 20.28 -9.29
C ARG A 80 -6.24 20.97 -10.24
N VAL A 81 -5.94 22.20 -10.64
CA VAL A 81 -6.84 23.07 -11.41
C VAL A 81 -6.08 23.85 -12.49
N GLU A 82 -6.79 24.22 -13.55
CA GLU A 82 -6.30 25.14 -14.58
C GLU A 82 -6.48 26.62 -14.18
N LYS A 83 -7.43 26.90 -13.29
CA LYS A 83 -7.69 28.25 -12.77
C LYS A 83 -8.21 28.23 -11.34
N PHE A 84 -7.75 29.18 -10.54
CA PHE A 84 -8.21 29.41 -9.17
C PHE A 84 -8.55 30.90 -9.00
N ASN A 85 -9.84 31.21 -8.86
CA ASN A 85 -10.34 32.58 -8.76
C ASN A 85 -11.00 32.81 -7.38
N LEU A 86 -11.46 34.04 -7.14
CA LEU A 86 -12.04 34.42 -5.86
C LEU A 86 -13.29 33.60 -5.50
N ALA A 87 -14.14 33.25 -6.49
CA ALA A 87 -15.32 32.43 -6.24
C ALA A 87 -14.94 31.00 -5.77
N HIS A 88 -13.87 30.42 -6.35
CA HIS A 88 -13.35 29.14 -5.88
C HIS A 88 -12.85 29.25 -4.44
N LEU A 89 -12.05 30.28 -4.12
CA LEU A 89 -11.59 30.50 -2.74
C LEU A 89 -12.75 30.63 -1.76
N GLN A 90 -13.75 31.46 -2.07
CA GLN A 90 -14.92 31.66 -1.22
C GLN A 90 -15.72 30.36 -0.98
N LYS A 91 -15.80 29.50 -2.00
CA LYS A 91 -16.43 28.17 -1.85
C LYS A 91 -15.65 27.30 -0.87
N GLU A 92 -14.33 27.26 -0.97
CA GLU A 92 -13.48 26.50 -0.03
C GLU A 92 -13.61 27.04 1.40
N LEU A 93 -13.60 28.36 1.58
CA LEU A 93 -13.74 28.97 2.91
C LEU A 93 -15.09 28.69 3.55
N ARG A 94 -16.18 28.73 2.77
CA ARG A 94 -17.52 28.34 3.26
C ARG A 94 -17.58 26.87 3.65
N ALA A 95 -16.90 25.99 2.92
CA ALA A 95 -16.83 24.58 3.30
C ALA A 95 -16.06 24.44 4.63
N LEU A 96 -14.92 25.14 4.76
CA LEU A 96 -14.06 25.10 5.92
C LEU A 96 -14.76 25.52 7.23
N GLU A 97 -15.77 26.39 7.18
CA GLU A 97 -16.60 26.77 8.34
C GLU A 97 -17.22 25.55 9.04
N GLY A 98 -17.52 24.48 8.28
CA GLY A 98 -18.03 23.21 8.82
C GLY A 98 -16.98 22.34 9.51
N TYR A 99 -15.71 22.69 9.49
CA TYR A 99 -14.66 21.89 10.11
C TYR A 99 -14.68 21.99 11.64
N HIS A 100 -14.63 20.83 12.32
CA HIS A 100 -14.98 20.72 13.74
C HIS A 100 -13.81 20.90 14.72
N ALA A 101 -12.59 21.16 14.25
CA ALA A 101 -11.43 21.34 15.11
C ALA A 101 -10.85 22.76 14.98
N PRO A 102 -10.31 23.35 16.06
CA PRO A 102 -9.71 24.68 16.01
C PRO A 102 -8.50 24.75 15.08
N LEU A 103 -8.44 25.79 14.25
CA LEU A 103 -7.38 26.04 13.29
C LEU A 103 -6.74 27.42 13.51
N SER A 104 -5.41 27.48 13.37
CA SER A 104 -4.68 28.74 13.24
C SER A 104 -4.24 28.99 11.81
N ALA A 105 -4.06 27.94 11.00
CA ALA A 105 -3.64 28.04 9.62
C ALA A 105 -4.38 27.07 8.71
N HIS A 106 -4.66 27.52 7.50
CA HIS A 106 -5.19 26.70 6.42
C HIS A 106 -4.38 26.94 5.15
N PHE A 107 -3.80 25.87 4.62
CA PHE A 107 -2.99 25.90 3.41
C PHE A 107 -3.86 25.50 2.21
N ILE A 108 -3.85 26.31 1.16
CA ILE A 108 -4.48 25.99 -0.11
C ILE A 108 -3.32 25.80 -1.10
N VAL A 109 -3.14 24.57 -1.56
CA VAL A 109 -2.08 24.23 -2.51
C VAL A 109 -2.70 24.02 -3.87
N THR A 110 -2.18 24.73 -4.88
CA THR A 110 -2.69 24.63 -6.25
C THR A 110 -1.62 24.13 -7.21
N SER A 111 -2.04 23.47 -8.29
CA SER A 111 -1.14 23.06 -9.38
C SER A 111 -0.74 24.21 -10.31
N LEU A 112 -1.10 25.46 -10.00
CA LEU A 112 -0.83 26.62 -10.83
C LEU A 112 0.61 27.09 -10.66
N GLU A 113 1.18 27.72 -11.68
CA GLU A 113 2.48 28.41 -11.58
C GLU A 113 2.35 29.72 -10.78
N GLU A 114 1.22 30.42 -10.95
CA GLU A 114 0.99 31.74 -10.35
C GLU A 114 -0.41 31.86 -9.76
N THR A 115 -0.52 32.74 -8.76
CA THR A 115 -1.78 33.07 -8.09
C THR A 115 -2.47 34.22 -8.80
N ASN A 116 -3.79 34.11 -8.98
CA ASN A 116 -4.60 35.23 -9.44
C ASN A 116 -4.50 36.44 -8.48
N GLN A 117 -4.18 37.63 -9.00
CA GLN A 117 -3.99 38.84 -8.20
C GLN A 117 -5.17 39.19 -7.27
N GLN A 118 -6.42 38.94 -7.69
CA GLN A 118 -7.60 39.20 -6.84
C GLN A 118 -7.62 38.26 -5.63
N VAL A 119 -7.23 37.00 -5.83
CA VAL A 119 -7.09 36.02 -4.75
C VAL A 119 -5.98 36.45 -3.80
N SER A 120 -4.81 36.85 -4.31
CA SER A 120 -3.71 37.36 -3.47
C SER A 120 -4.15 38.56 -2.62
N LYS A 121 -4.83 39.55 -3.24
CA LYS A 121 -5.32 40.74 -2.52
C LYS A 121 -6.29 40.36 -1.41
N PHE A 122 -7.23 39.45 -1.68
CA PHE A 122 -8.18 38.98 -0.68
C PHE A 122 -7.47 38.28 0.48
N VAL A 123 -6.55 37.36 0.19
CA VAL A 123 -5.78 36.63 1.22
C VAL A 123 -4.96 37.59 2.09
N THR A 124 -4.31 38.59 1.49
CA THR A 124 -3.57 39.62 2.24
C THR A 124 -4.51 40.42 3.14
N GLN A 125 -5.63 40.92 2.62
CA GLN A 125 -6.60 41.68 3.41
C GLN A 125 -7.16 40.86 4.58
N HIS A 126 -7.54 39.61 4.32
CA HIS A 126 -8.01 38.66 5.34
C HIS A 126 -6.96 38.43 6.43
N ASN A 127 -5.72 38.11 6.04
CA ASN A 127 -4.66 37.84 6.98
C ASN A 127 -4.28 39.08 7.81
N SER A 128 -4.23 40.27 7.19
CA SER A 128 -3.97 41.51 7.92
C SER A 128 -5.07 41.84 8.93
N ALA A 129 -6.33 41.49 8.65
CA ALA A 129 -7.43 41.66 9.60
C ALA A 129 -7.35 40.68 10.80
N LEU A 130 -6.56 39.61 10.70
CA LEU A 130 -6.32 38.65 11.77
C LEU A 130 -5.13 39.00 12.67
N GLU A 131 -4.25 39.90 12.22
CA GLU A 131 -3.06 40.29 12.97
C GLU A 131 -3.46 41.20 14.14
N ASP A 132 -3.14 40.75 15.36
CA ASP A 132 -3.29 41.53 16.59
C ASP A 132 -1.99 42.33 16.82
N ASP A 133 -2.12 43.64 17.05
CA ASP A 133 -1.00 44.55 17.34
C ASP A 133 -0.14 44.06 18.52
N LYS A 134 -0.71 43.26 19.44
CA LYS A 134 0.01 42.72 20.61
C LYS A 134 0.86 41.49 20.32
N HIS A 135 0.53 40.70 19.29
CA HIS A 135 1.24 39.45 18.96
C HIS A 135 1.36 39.29 17.44
N PRO A 136 2.23 40.08 16.78
CA PRO A 136 2.35 40.09 15.33
C PRO A 136 2.71 38.70 14.80
N GLY A 137 1.93 38.23 13.82
CA GLY A 137 2.16 36.97 13.13
C GLY A 137 1.62 35.71 13.82
N GLN A 138 1.10 35.79 15.05
CA GLN A 138 0.50 34.65 15.74
C GLN A 138 -1.03 34.74 15.74
N VAL A 139 -1.69 33.81 15.06
CA VAL A 139 -3.15 33.68 15.07
C VAL A 139 -3.53 32.54 16.02
N PRO A 140 -4.24 32.80 17.14
CA PRO A 140 -4.63 31.73 18.04
C PRO A 140 -5.61 30.77 17.36
N PRO A 141 -5.49 29.43 17.57
CA PRO A 141 -6.39 28.47 16.97
C PRO A 141 -7.84 28.70 17.40
N MET A 142 -8.75 28.79 16.43
CA MET A 142 -10.18 28.99 16.66
C MET A 142 -11.00 28.07 15.75
N LEU A 143 -12.24 27.77 16.15
CA LEU A 143 -13.15 27.04 15.27
C LEU A 143 -13.41 27.88 14.00
N PRO A 144 -13.29 27.30 12.79
CA PRO A 144 -13.52 28.03 11.54
C PRO A 144 -14.89 28.70 11.44
N ALA A 145 -15.94 28.10 12.01
CA ALA A 145 -17.27 28.68 12.12
C ALA A 145 -17.31 30.02 12.90
N VAL A 146 -16.37 30.23 13.83
CA VAL A 146 -16.27 31.46 14.63
C VAL A 146 -15.37 32.46 13.93
N ARG A 147 -14.23 31.99 13.42
CA ARG A 147 -13.24 32.82 12.73
C ARG A 147 -12.40 31.94 11.82
N LEU A 148 -12.34 32.30 10.54
CA LEU A 148 -11.48 31.62 9.59
C LEU A 148 -9.99 31.76 9.98
N PRO A 149 -9.17 30.72 9.74
CA PRO A 149 -7.75 30.74 10.07
C PRO A 149 -6.94 31.66 9.16
N LYS A 150 -5.64 31.82 9.46
CA LYS A 150 -4.70 32.45 8.54
C LYS A 150 -4.58 31.61 7.27
N LEU A 151 -4.70 32.25 6.12
CA LEU A 151 -4.70 31.58 4.82
C LEU A 151 -3.33 31.63 4.18
N TYR A 152 -2.85 30.50 3.71
CA TYR A 152 -1.61 30.38 2.93
C TYR A 152 -1.95 29.78 1.58
N LEU A 153 -1.70 30.51 0.50
CA LEU A 153 -1.89 30.00 -0.85
C LEU A 153 -0.53 29.66 -1.44
N LEU A 154 -0.30 28.38 -1.70
CA LEU A 154 0.95 27.85 -2.24
C LEU A 154 0.74 27.37 -3.66
N ASN A 155 1.54 27.89 -4.57
CA ASN A 155 1.56 27.45 -5.97
C ASN A 155 2.57 26.34 -6.19
N TRP A 156 2.54 25.77 -7.39
CA TRP A 156 3.43 24.68 -7.78
C TRP A 156 4.91 24.99 -7.54
N PRO A 157 5.48 26.16 -7.92
CA PRO A 157 6.87 26.48 -7.65
C PRO A 157 7.23 26.46 -6.16
N GLU A 158 6.33 26.95 -5.31
CA GLU A 158 6.56 27.06 -3.88
C GLU A 158 6.53 25.70 -3.19
N ILE A 159 5.51 24.89 -3.48
CA ILE A 159 5.38 23.55 -2.87
C ILE A 159 6.48 22.61 -3.39
N ARG A 160 6.85 22.73 -4.69
CA ARG A 160 7.99 22.02 -5.26
C ARG A 160 9.29 22.37 -4.52
N ALA A 161 9.55 23.66 -4.31
CA ALA A 161 10.75 24.11 -3.60
C ALA A 161 10.79 23.61 -2.15
N ILE A 162 9.64 23.58 -1.46
CA ILE A 162 9.52 23.02 -0.10
C ILE A 162 9.89 21.55 -0.10
N LEU A 163 9.34 20.76 -1.02
CA LEU A 163 9.60 19.33 -1.07
C LEU A 163 11.04 19.01 -1.46
N CYS A 164 11.66 19.80 -2.34
CA CYS A 164 13.08 19.69 -2.69
C CYS A 164 14.04 19.96 -1.52
N THR A 165 13.58 20.52 -0.40
CA THR A 165 14.40 20.59 0.83
C THR A 165 14.68 19.22 1.41
N ASP A 166 13.91 18.20 0.99
CA ASP A 166 14.13 16.83 1.37
C ASP A 166 14.54 15.92 0.21
N LEU A 167 15.67 15.25 0.38
CA LEU A 167 16.26 14.39 -0.64
C LEU A 167 15.42 13.13 -0.91
N PHE A 168 14.83 12.52 0.13
CA PHE A 168 14.04 11.31 -0.04
C PHE A 168 12.75 11.59 -0.81
N LEU A 169 12.01 12.64 -0.44
CA LEU A 169 10.79 13.02 -1.14
C LEU A 169 11.08 13.53 -2.55
N ALA A 170 12.14 14.32 -2.74
CA ALA A 170 12.56 14.72 -4.08
C ALA A 170 12.82 13.48 -4.95
N TRP A 171 13.49 12.45 -4.42
CA TRP A 171 13.73 11.21 -5.16
C TRP A 171 12.47 10.38 -5.35
N LYS A 172 11.61 10.29 -4.32
CA LYS A 172 10.31 9.62 -4.37
C LYS A 172 9.49 10.13 -5.54
N TRP A 173 9.44 11.45 -5.73
CA TRP A 173 8.66 12.14 -6.77
C TRP A 173 9.39 12.37 -8.08
N GLY A 174 10.60 11.78 -8.24
CA GLY A 174 11.35 11.84 -9.49
C GLY A 174 11.98 13.20 -9.80
N PHE A 175 12.21 14.05 -8.80
CA PHE A 175 12.84 15.36 -8.95
C PHE A 175 14.36 15.22 -9.03
N HIS A 176 14.85 14.58 -10.10
CA HIS A 176 16.26 14.23 -10.24
C HIS A 176 16.79 14.32 -11.68
N LEU A 177 18.11 14.56 -11.79
CA LEU A 177 18.85 14.85 -13.04
C LEU A 177 19.04 13.65 -13.99
N ALA A 178 18.74 12.43 -13.56
CA ALA A 178 18.98 11.23 -14.36
C ALA A 178 17.94 10.13 -14.10
N HIS A 179 16.95 10.08 -15.00
CA HIS A 179 15.92 9.04 -15.19
C HIS A 179 14.97 8.79 -14.00
N PRO A 180 13.69 8.43 -14.25
CA PRO A 180 12.74 8.11 -13.19
C PRO A 180 13.06 6.73 -12.59
N GLN A 181 14.05 6.66 -11.69
CA GLN A 181 14.49 5.40 -11.09
C GLN A 181 13.41 4.75 -10.18
N TYR A 182 12.44 5.54 -9.70
CA TYR A 182 11.47 5.11 -8.67
C TYR A 182 10.00 5.40 -9.00
N HIS A 183 9.58 5.17 -10.24
CA HIS A 183 8.21 5.46 -10.71
C HIS A 183 7.09 4.80 -9.88
N ASN A 184 7.33 3.65 -9.24
CA ASN A 184 6.30 2.98 -8.45
C ASN A 184 6.10 3.63 -7.08
N LEU A 185 7.05 4.45 -6.60
CA LEU A 185 6.89 5.17 -5.34
C LEU A 185 6.04 6.44 -5.48
N ASN A 186 5.91 6.97 -6.70
CA ASN A 186 5.06 8.13 -6.98
C ASN A 186 3.62 7.84 -6.56
N GLY A 187 3.03 8.73 -5.76
CA GLY A 187 1.63 8.62 -5.36
C GLY A 187 1.29 7.52 -4.35
N VAL A 188 2.23 6.64 -3.99
CA VAL A 188 2.01 5.57 -3.01
C VAL A 188 2.02 6.13 -1.58
N ASP A 189 0.97 5.80 -0.83
CA ASP A 189 0.90 6.00 0.62
C ASP A 189 1.74 4.94 1.34
N LEU A 190 2.96 5.32 1.72
CA LEU A 190 3.89 4.46 2.46
C LEU A 190 3.34 4.03 3.81
N LYS A 191 2.43 4.80 4.43
CA LYS A 191 1.77 4.41 5.69
C LYS A 191 0.97 3.14 5.51
N THR A 192 0.29 3.01 4.37
CA THR A 192 -0.49 1.81 4.08
C THR A 192 0.44 0.59 3.89
N VAL A 193 1.58 0.74 3.21
CA VAL A 193 2.59 -0.32 3.05
C VAL A 193 3.18 -0.74 4.42
N ILE A 194 3.56 0.24 5.24
CA ILE A 194 4.09 0.03 6.60
C ILE A 194 3.07 -0.66 7.49
N GLY A 195 1.81 -0.19 7.46
CA GLY A 195 0.71 -0.78 8.21
C GLY A 195 0.47 -2.24 7.80
N ALA A 196 0.47 -2.52 6.49
CA ALA A 196 0.32 -3.86 5.96
C ALA A 196 1.44 -4.80 6.45
N ALA A 197 2.70 -4.36 6.31
CA ALA A 197 3.87 -5.09 6.79
C ALA A 197 3.84 -5.33 8.31
N SER A 198 3.37 -4.34 9.08
CA SER A 198 3.23 -4.48 10.54
C SER A 198 2.16 -5.51 10.95
N THR A 199 1.20 -5.80 10.06
CA THR A 199 0.16 -6.82 10.27
C THR A 199 0.50 -8.20 9.72
N LEU A 200 1.76 -8.46 9.31
CA LEU A 200 2.21 -9.77 8.84
C LEU A 200 1.91 -10.92 9.82
N GLY A 201 2.08 -10.66 11.12
CA GLY A 201 1.80 -11.63 12.17
C GLY A 201 0.30 -11.77 12.49
N CYS A 202 -0.54 -10.88 11.98
CA CYS A 202 -1.98 -10.97 12.17
C CYS A 202 -2.56 -12.10 11.31
N SER A 203 -3.54 -12.79 11.88
CA SER A 203 -4.17 -13.92 11.22
C SER A 203 -5.68 -13.81 11.34
N LEU A 204 -6.32 -13.40 10.25
CA LEU A 204 -7.78 -13.35 10.17
C LEU A 204 -8.33 -14.71 9.73
N PRO A 205 -9.49 -15.14 10.25
CA PRO A 205 -10.13 -16.34 9.73
C PRO A 205 -10.50 -16.16 8.25
N PRO A 206 -10.41 -17.21 7.42
CA PRO A 206 -10.87 -17.17 6.03
C PRO A 206 -12.31 -16.67 5.90
N GLY A 207 -12.51 -15.67 5.04
CA GLY A 207 -13.80 -14.97 4.88
C GLY A 207 -14.05 -13.83 5.89
N GLY A 208 -13.25 -13.70 6.95
CA GLY A 208 -13.33 -12.60 7.90
C GLY A 208 -12.73 -11.29 7.38
N GLY A 209 -13.21 -10.17 7.92
CA GLY A 209 -12.73 -8.81 7.62
C GLY A 209 -13.17 -8.28 6.25
N GLY A 210 -13.60 -7.02 6.21
CA GLY A 210 -13.89 -6.33 4.94
C GLY A 210 -12.62 -6.18 4.10
N LYS A 211 -12.67 -6.66 2.85
CA LYS A 211 -11.56 -6.58 1.89
C LYS A 211 -11.84 -5.45 0.92
N SER A 212 -10.84 -4.62 0.64
CA SER A 212 -10.93 -3.70 -0.50
C SER A 212 -10.84 -4.49 -1.82
N PRO A 213 -11.39 -3.97 -2.94
CA PRO A 213 -11.31 -4.65 -4.23
C PRO A 213 -9.88 -5.06 -4.62
N ARG A 214 -8.91 -4.16 -4.45
CA ARG A 214 -7.50 -4.42 -4.72
C ARG A 214 -6.92 -5.59 -3.91
N VAL A 215 -7.32 -5.71 -2.64
CA VAL A 215 -6.87 -6.82 -1.78
C VAL A 215 -7.53 -8.12 -2.20
N LEU A 216 -8.80 -8.09 -2.62
CA LEU A 216 -9.49 -9.26 -3.13
C LEU A 216 -8.86 -9.76 -4.45
N ASP A 217 -8.52 -8.85 -5.35
CA ASP A 217 -7.81 -9.19 -6.59
C ASP A 217 -6.45 -9.83 -6.30
N ALA A 218 -5.70 -9.28 -5.34
CA ALA A 218 -4.44 -9.89 -4.90
C ALA A 218 -4.65 -11.28 -4.29
N ILE A 219 -5.71 -11.52 -3.51
CA ILE A 219 -6.07 -12.85 -3.00
C ILE A 219 -6.37 -13.81 -4.15
N ASN A 220 -7.13 -13.37 -5.16
CA ASN A 220 -7.47 -14.20 -6.31
C ASN A 220 -6.22 -14.60 -7.10
N VAL A 221 -5.30 -13.66 -7.34
CA VAL A 221 -4.01 -13.93 -7.98
C VAL A 221 -3.15 -14.88 -7.15
N LEU A 222 -3.00 -14.61 -5.84
CA LEU A 222 -2.18 -15.46 -4.97
C LEU A 222 -2.72 -16.88 -4.89
N THR A 223 -4.05 -17.05 -4.88
CA THR A 223 -4.67 -18.37 -4.76
C THR A 223 -4.98 -19.03 -6.11
N GLN A 224 -4.63 -18.42 -7.25
CA GLN A 224 -5.07 -18.87 -8.58
C GLN A 224 -4.67 -20.31 -8.90
N SER A 225 -3.49 -20.73 -8.47
CA SER A 225 -2.94 -22.08 -8.67
C SER A 225 -3.67 -23.16 -7.85
N LEU A 226 -4.51 -22.77 -6.88
CA LEU A 226 -5.21 -23.71 -6.00
C LEU A 226 -6.53 -24.17 -6.63
N ASP A 227 -6.58 -25.42 -7.07
CA ASP A 227 -7.83 -26.09 -7.44
C ASP A 227 -8.53 -26.65 -6.20
N ALA A 228 -9.52 -25.91 -5.70
CA ALA A 228 -10.29 -26.33 -4.53
C ALA A 228 -11.13 -27.60 -4.75
N ILE A 229 -11.45 -27.97 -5.99
CA ILE A 229 -12.19 -29.21 -6.28
C ILE A 229 -11.21 -30.38 -6.21
N ALA A 230 -10.08 -30.30 -6.92
CA ALA A 230 -9.06 -31.35 -6.89
C ALA A 230 -8.44 -31.54 -5.49
N ILE A 231 -8.25 -30.47 -4.73
CA ILE A 231 -7.78 -30.56 -3.34
C ILE A 231 -8.84 -31.27 -2.48
N ALA A 232 -10.13 -31.02 -2.67
CA ALA A 232 -11.18 -31.63 -1.85
C ALA A 232 -11.28 -33.16 -1.99
N SER A 233 -10.78 -33.72 -3.10
CA SER A 233 -10.77 -35.16 -3.38
C SER A 233 -9.47 -35.87 -2.96
N LEU A 234 -8.49 -35.17 -2.39
CA LEU A 234 -7.26 -35.80 -1.91
C LEU A 234 -7.58 -36.82 -0.81
N GLY A 235 -7.10 -38.06 -0.96
CA GLY A 235 -7.40 -39.16 -0.05
C GLY A 235 -8.65 -39.97 -0.38
N GLU A 236 -9.43 -39.60 -1.41
CA GLU A 236 -10.53 -40.45 -1.92
C GLU A 236 -10.00 -41.59 -2.80
N THR A 237 -8.97 -41.30 -3.62
CA THR A 237 -8.35 -42.27 -4.52
C THR A 237 -6.83 -42.19 -4.41
N GLU A 238 -6.17 -43.34 -4.58
CA GLU A 238 -4.70 -43.43 -4.58
C GLU A 238 -4.05 -42.64 -5.72
N LYS A 239 -4.80 -42.39 -6.80
CA LYS A 239 -4.39 -41.56 -7.94
C LYS A 239 -4.67 -40.09 -7.67
N VAL A 240 -3.64 -39.26 -7.76
CA VAL A 240 -3.74 -37.81 -7.61
C VAL A 240 -2.97 -37.13 -8.75
N ALA A 241 -3.58 -36.14 -9.40
CA ALA A 241 -2.89 -35.37 -10.43
C ALA A 241 -1.73 -34.55 -9.85
N SER A 242 -0.54 -34.66 -10.45
CA SER A 242 0.66 -33.90 -10.04
C SER A 242 0.43 -32.39 -10.04
N SER A 243 -0.39 -31.89 -10.98
CA SER A 243 -0.78 -30.48 -11.07
C SER A 243 -1.42 -29.95 -9.77
N THR A 244 -2.14 -30.80 -9.03
CA THR A 244 -2.74 -30.40 -7.73
C THR A 244 -1.66 -30.09 -6.71
N ILE A 245 -0.62 -30.93 -6.65
CA ILE A 245 0.50 -30.74 -5.72
C ILE A 245 1.37 -29.55 -6.16
N PHE A 246 1.65 -29.44 -7.46
CA PHE A 246 2.40 -28.30 -8.02
C PHE A 246 1.67 -26.97 -7.78
N GLY A 247 0.35 -26.92 -7.96
CA GLY A 247 -0.43 -25.71 -7.68
C GLY A 247 -0.37 -25.29 -6.21
N MET A 248 -0.35 -26.25 -5.28
CA MET A 248 -0.10 -25.98 -3.85
C MET A 248 1.31 -25.45 -3.59
N ARG A 249 2.35 -25.99 -4.25
CA ARG A 249 3.72 -25.47 -4.14
C ARG A 249 3.85 -24.05 -4.67
N GLU A 250 3.26 -23.76 -5.84
CA GLU A 250 3.25 -22.44 -6.44
C GLU A 250 2.62 -21.40 -5.51
N PHE A 251 1.50 -21.76 -4.86
CA PHE A 251 0.89 -20.91 -3.84
C PHE A 251 1.84 -20.63 -2.67
N LEU A 252 2.51 -21.65 -2.13
CA LEU A 252 3.48 -21.50 -1.04
C LEU A 252 4.66 -20.62 -1.45
N GLU A 253 5.13 -20.74 -2.69
CA GLU A 253 6.21 -19.90 -3.24
C GLU A 253 5.78 -18.43 -3.31
N LEU A 254 4.60 -18.14 -3.88
CA LEU A 254 4.05 -16.79 -3.97
C LEU A 254 3.84 -16.16 -2.59
N MET A 255 3.39 -16.97 -1.62
CA MET A 255 3.25 -16.54 -0.23
C MET A 255 4.62 -16.26 0.42
N GLY A 256 5.62 -17.10 0.17
CA GLY A 256 7.01 -16.89 0.60
C GLY A 256 7.58 -15.58 0.05
N GLN A 257 7.49 -15.36 -1.26
CA GLN A 257 7.92 -14.11 -1.91
C GLN A 257 7.23 -12.88 -1.29
N THR A 258 5.92 -12.96 -1.06
CA THR A 258 5.14 -11.88 -0.42
C THR A 258 5.62 -11.59 0.99
N ARG A 259 5.90 -12.64 1.77
CA ARG A 259 6.40 -12.55 3.15
C ARG A 259 7.78 -11.89 3.21
N ASP A 260 8.67 -12.25 2.29
CA ASP A 260 10.03 -11.70 2.23
C ASP A 260 10.01 -10.21 1.83
N MET A 261 9.18 -9.83 0.86
CA MET A 261 8.98 -8.42 0.49
C MET A 261 8.44 -7.60 1.67
N ALA A 262 7.49 -8.15 2.41
CA ALA A 262 6.93 -7.49 3.57
C ALA A 262 7.94 -7.35 4.73
N ARG A 263 8.79 -8.36 4.96
CA ARG A 263 9.89 -8.30 5.93
C ARG A 263 10.96 -7.27 5.56
N ALA A 264 11.18 -7.04 4.26
CA ALA A 264 12.14 -6.07 3.76
C ALA A 264 11.72 -4.60 3.99
N VAL A 265 10.44 -4.32 4.24
CA VAL A 265 9.92 -2.95 4.44
C VAL A 265 10.67 -2.19 5.53
N ARG A 266 10.81 -2.78 6.73
CA ARG A 266 11.45 -2.11 7.87
C ARG A 266 12.95 -1.85 7.64
N PRO A 267 13.76 -2.83 7.19
CA PRO A 267 15.15 -2.57 6.79
C PRO A 267 15.29 -1.50 5.70
N SER A 268 14.44 -1.50 4.67
CA SER A 268 14.50 -0.51 3.59
C SER A 268 14.19 0.90 4.09
N LEU A 269 13.24 1.06 5.01
CA LEU A 269 12.95 2.35 5.63
C LEU A 269 14.14 2.87 6.45
N ALA A 270 14.77 2.01 7.26
CA ALA A 270 15.96 2.39 8.02
C ALA A 270 17.11 2.84 7.10
N GLN A 271 17.25 2.20 5.93
CA GLN A 271 18.22 2.62 4.92
C GLN A 271 17.88 4.00 4.33
N CYS A 272 16.60 4.30 4.09
CA CYS A 272 16.16 5.62 3.63
C CYS A 272 16.43 6.74 4.62
N GLU A 273 16.43 6.43 5.93
CA GLU A 273 16.77 7.38 7.00
C GLU A 273 18.29 7.65 7.11
N SER A 274 19.13 6.84 6.45
CA SER A 274 20.59 6.95 6.53
C SER A 274 21.11 8.29 5.97
N LEU A 275 22.17 8.81 6.59
CA LEU A 275 22.94 9.94 6.07
C LEU A 275 23.85 9.53 4.90
N ASP A 276 24.18 8.24 4.77
CA ASP A 276 24.92 7.71 3.63
C ASP A 276 24.03 7.66 2.38
N GLY A 277 24.46 8.37 1.33
CA GLY A 277 23.74 8.46 0.07
C GLY A 277 23.58 7.11 -0.64
N VAL A 278 24.54 6.19 -0.49
CA VAL A 278 24.46 4.84 -1.09
C VAL A 278 23.38 4.02 -0.39
N SER A 279 23.41 3.97 0.94
CA SER A 279 22.38 3.32 1.76
C SER A 279 20.98 3.88 1.46
N LYS A 280 20.83 5.21 1.41
CA LYS A 280 19.56 5.86 1.09
C LYS A 280 19.03 5.46 -0.28
N ARG A 281 19.91 5.42 -1.30
CA ARG A 281 19.57 4.98 -2.66
C ARG A 281 19.13 3.52 -2.69
N ASN A 282 19.83 2.64 -1.98
CA ASN A 282 19.47 1.22 -1.87
C ASN A 282 18.12 1.02 -1.19
N GLY A 283 17.85 1.76 -0.11
CA GLY A 283 16.57 1.76 0.57
C GLY A 283 15.42 2.16 -0.37
N LEU A 284 15.59 3.22 -1.15
CA LEU A 284 14.59 3.66 -2.13
C LEU A 284 14.37 2.67 -3.26
N LYS A 285 15.45 2.09 -3.80
CA LYS A 285 15.34 1.03 -4.81
C LYS A 285 14.55 -0.17 -4.28
N ALA A 286 14.81 -0.56 -3.03
CA ALA A 286 14.09 -1.63 -2.38
C ALA A 286 12.62 -1.26 -2.14
N LEU A 287 12.32 -0.08 -1.60
CA LEU A 287 10.94 0.39 -1.43
C LEU A 287 10.19 0.44 -2.76
N ASN A 288 10.81 0.95 -3.83
CA ASN A 288 10.20 1.01 -5.16
C ASN A 288 9.85 -0.37 -5.72
N HIS A 289 10.57 -1.41 -5.32
CA HIS A 289 10.22 -2.78 -5.65
C HIS A 289 9.11 -3.30 -4.72
N ILE A 290 9.22 -3.07 -3.41
CA ILE A 290 8.25 -3.54 -2.40
C ILE A 290 6.83 -3.01 -2.66
N VAL A 291 6.69 -1.75 -3.07
CA VAL A 291 5.36 -1.13 -3.30
C VAL A 291 4.56 -1.84 -4.40
N THR A 292 5.21 -2.52 -5.36
CA THR A 292 4.49 -3.31 -6.38
C THR A 292 3.81 -4.53 -5.76
N PHE A 293 4.27 -4.98 -4.59
CA PHE A 293 3.68 -6.06 -3.81
C PHE A 293 2.67 -5.57 -2.78
N GLN A 294 2.39 -4.27 -2.65
CA GLN A 294 1.57 -3.72 -1.57
C GLN A 294 0.24 -4.47 -1.37
N ALA A 295 -0.49 -4.73 -2.46
CA ALA A 295 -1.77 -5.43 -2.38
C ALA A 295 -1.61 -6.88 -1.87
N ARG A 296 -0.53 -7.57 -2.26
CA ARG A 296 -0.20 -8.93 -1.79
C ARG A 296 0.20 -8.92 -0.31
N ILE A 297 1.00 -7.94 0.10
CA ILE A 297 1.39 -7.74 1.51
C ILE A 297 0.16 -7.51 2.38
N GLU A 298 -0.81 -6.70 1.91
CA GLU A 298 -2.09 -6.50 2.61
C GLU A 298 -2.98 -7.74 2.62
N ALA A 299 -2.94 -8.54 1.55
CA ALA A 299 -3.67 -9.80 1.43
C ALA A 299 -3.13 -10.89 2.39
N TYR A 300 -1.85 -10.82 2.73
CA TYR A 300 -1.15 -11.87 3.50
C TYR A 300 -1.87 -12.25 4.80
N LYS A 301 -2.37 -11.27 5.57
CA LYS A 301 -3.10 -11.52 6.84
C LYS A 301 -4.37 -12.38 6.70
N TYR A 302 -4.95 -12.44 5.50
CA TYR A 302 -6.11 -13.29 5.19
C TYR A 302 -5.70 -14.70 4.75
N LEU A 303 -4.46 -14.89 4.31
CA LEU A 303 -3.96 -16.11 3.69
C LEU A 303 -2.98 -16.89 4.57
N ASN A 304 -2.34 -16.26 5.57
CA ASN A 304 -1.35 -16.90 6.44
C ASN A 304 -1.85 -18.21 7.11
N ARG A 305 -3.13 -18.26 7.53
CA ARG A 305 -3.74 -19.52 8.04
C ARG A 305 -3.81 -20.61 6.98
N LEU A 306 -4.21 -20.24 5.77
CA LEU A 306 -4.34 -21.16 4.64
C LEU A 306 -2.96 -21.65 4.17
N GLU A 307 -1.97 -20.76 4.13
CA GLU A 307 -0.55 -21.08 3.90
C GLU A 307 -0.07 -22.18 4.84
N GLY A 308 -0.22 -22.01 6.16
CA GLY A 308 0.20 -23.03 7.12
C GLY A 308 -0.55 -24.36 7.00
N MET A 309 -1.82 -24.36 6.55
CA MET A 309 -2.56 -25.60 6.28
C MET A 309 -2.04 -26.31 5.04
N ILE A 310 -1.81 -25.57 3.95
CA ILE A 310 -1.31 -26.12 2.68
C ILE A 310 0.13 -26.59 2.84
N GLU A 311 0.99 -25.88 3.57
CA GLU A 311 2.36 -26.30 3.87
C GLU A 311 2.40 -27.66 4.56
N ARG A 312 1.53 -27.88 5.56
CA ARG A 312 1.40 -29.18 6.23
C ARG A 312 0.92 -30.28 5.28
N LEU A 313 -0.04 -29.96 4.41
CA LEU A 313 -0.58 -30.90 3.43
C LEU A 313 0.50 -31.30 2.40
N VAL A 314 1.20 -30.32 1.83
CA VAL A 314 2.29 -30.54 0.88
C VAL A 314 3.42 -31.33 1.51
N ARG A 315 3.84 -31.02 2.74
CA ARG A 315 4.90 -31.77 3.42
C ARG A 315 4.57 -33.26 3.59
N ASN A 316 3.29 -33.60 3.76
CA ASN A 316 2.85 -34.98 3.92
C ASN A 316 2.68 -35.71 2.58
N LEU A 317 2.56 -34.99 1.46
CA LEU A 317 2.27 -35.57 0.14
C LEU A 317 3.48 -35.52 -0.80
N ASP A 318 4.30 -34.48 -0.70
CA ASP A 318 5.32 -34.17 -1.67
C ASP A 318 6.73 -34.50 -1.19
N HIS A 319 6.90 -35.79 -0.91
CA HIS A 319 8.15 -36.40 -0.49
C HIS A 319 8.29 -37.75 -1.19
N GLU A 320 9.51 -38.03 -1.67
CA GLU A 320 9.84 -39.18 -2.54
C GLU A 320 9.47 -40.57 -2.00
N HIS A 321 9.22 -40.70 -0.69
CA HIS A 321 8.84 -41.96 -0.06
C HIS A 321 7.33 -42.13 0.10
N PHE A 322 6.54 -41.10 -0.20
CA PHE A 322 5.09 -41.09 0.02
C PHE A 322 4.29 -41.24 -1.27
N PHE A 323 4.93 -41.11 -2.43
CA PHE A 323 4.30 -41.34 -3.71
C PHE A 323 5.24 -42.01 -4.71
N SER A 324 4.67 -42.67 -5.70
CA SER A 324 5.35 -43.07 -6.93
C SER A 324 4.68 -42.43 -8.14
N TYR A 325 5.43 -42.24 -9.22
CA TYR A 325 4.85 -41.84 -10.50
C TYR A 325 4.30 -43.05 -11.24
N GLY A 326 3.33 -42.81 -12.13
CA GLY A 326 2.81 -43.85 -13.00
C GLY A 326 3.83 -44.32 -14.03
N GLN A 327 3.45 -45.34 -14.80
CA GLN A 327 4.18 -45.77 -15.99
C GLN A 327 3.27 -45.54 -17.21
N LYS A 328 3.83 -45.00 -18.29
CA LYS A 328 3.14 -44.77 -19.55
C LYS A 328 3.89 -45.49 -20.66
N GLU A 329 3.15 -46.24 -21.47
CA GLU A 329 3.67 -46.91 -22.65
C GLU A 329 3.70 -45.92 -23.82
N PHE A 330 4.86 -45.79 -24.46
CA PHE A 330 5.06 -45.06 -25.70
C PHE A 330 5.36 -46.05 -26.81
N HIS A 331 4.58 -45.98 -27.89
CA HIS A 331 4.83 -46.80 -29.09
C HIS A 331 5.67 -46.00 -30.08
N TYR A 332 6.85 -46.50 -30.42
CA TYR A 332 7.74 -45.93 -31.43
C TYR A 332 8.23 -47.04 -32.36
N GLU A 333 7.92 -46.92 -33.65
CA GLU A 333 8.44 -47.81 -34.72
C GLU A 333 8.41 -49.30 -34.37
N GLU A 334 7.23 -49.82 -33.98
CA GLU A 334 6.97 -51.23 -33.59
C GLU A 334 7.54 -51.69 -32.23
N MET A 335 8.12 -50.80 -31.42
CA MET A 335 8.54 -51.07 -30.05
C MET A 335 7.69 -50.31 -29.01
N SER A 336 7.42 -50.97 -27.89
CA SER A 336 6.82 -50.35 -26.70
C SER A 336 7.91 -50.00 -25.69
N VAL A 337 8.06 -48.71 -25.39
CA VAL A 337 8.95 -48.20 -24.35
C VAL A 337 8.10 -47.70 -23.19
N TRP A 338 8.39 -48.19 -21.98
CA TRP A 338 7.78 -47.68 -20.76
C TRP A 338 8.59 -46.49 -20.24
N ASP A 339 7.91 -45.38 -20.01
CA ASP A 339 8.50 -44.19 -19.40
C ASP A 339 7.61 -43.69 -18.24
N THR A 340 8.18 -42.84 -17.39
CA THR A 340 7.54 -42.38 -16.17
C THR A 340 6.43 -41.37 -16.47
N ASP A 341 5.22 -41.63 -16.00
CA ASP A 341 4.10 -40.70 -16.08
C ASP A 341 4.14 -39.69 -14.92
N GLU A 342 4.85 -38.59 -15.12
CA GLU A 342 4.93 -37.50 -14.14
C GLU A 342 3.62 -36.72 -13.96
N SER A 343 2.59 -36.97 -14.78
CA SER A 343 1.30 -36.28 -14.66
C SER A 343 0.46 -36.79 -13.49
N THR A 344 0.71 -38.02 -13.03
CA THR A 344 -0.07 -38.70 -11.99
C THR A 344 0.84 -39.25 -10.90
N ARG A 345 0.48 -38.96 -9.65
CA ARG A 345 1.11 -39.51 -8.44
C ARG A 345 0.21 -40.58 -7.83
N TYR A 346 0.82 -41.67 -7.41
CA TYR A 346 0.19 -42.80 -6.77
C TYR A 346 0.60 -42.83 -5.30
N TYR A 347 -0.38 -42.79 -4.41
CA TYR A 347 -0.21 -42.77 -2.96
C TYR A 347 -0.74 -44.05 -2.34
N ASN A 348 -0.18 -44.46 -1.20
CA ASN A 348 -0.72 -45.54 -0.39
C ASN A 348 -1.66 -44.99 0.69
N PHE A 349 -2.97 -45.17 0.51
CA PHE A 349 -3.99 -44.75 1.48
C PHE A 349 -4.67 -45.91 2.21
N SER A 350 -4.30 -47.15 1.88
CA SER A 350 -5.05 -48.35 2.23
C SER A 350 -4.22 -49.36 3.05
N ASP A 351 -2.92 -49.51 2.78
CA ASP A 351 -2.07 -50.52 3.40
C ASP A 351 -1.11 -49.91 4.44
N SER A 352 -1.40 -50.10 5.73
CA SER A 352 -0.57 -49.60 6.82
C SER A 352 0.68 -50.43 7.11
N ASN A 353 0.80 -51.63 6.53
CA ASN A 353 1.87 -52.59 6.83
C ASN A 353 2.94 -52.63 5.71
N THR A 354 2.93 -51.65 4.83
CA THR A 354 3.84 -51.58 3.70
C THR A 354 5.30 -51.38 4.15
N GLU A 355 6.17 -52.33 3.81
CA GLU A 355 7.60 -52.30 4.11
C GLU A 355 8.42 -51.47 3.10
N THR A 356 7.88 -51.21 1.91
CA THR A 356 8.55 -50.50 0.80
C THR A 356 7.73 -49.30 0.29
N PRO A 357 8.33 -48.12 0.02
CA PRO A 357 7.60 -46.96 -0.51
C PRO A 357 6.67 -47.29 -1.70
N PRO A 358 5.52 -46.60 -1.86
CA PRO A 358 5.05 -45.45 -1.07
C PRO A 358 4.51 -45.82 0.31
N TRP A 359 4.99 -45.10 1.33
CA TRP A 359 4.57 -45.29 2.73
C TRP A 359 3.12 -44.87 2.94
N TYR A 360 2.47 -45.55 3.87
CA TYR A 360 1.07 -45.35 4.23
C TYR A 360 0.77 -43.94 4.72
N ILE A 361 -0.27 -43.32 4.16
CA ILE A 361 -0.89 -42.09 4.66
C ILE A 361 -2.35 -42.39 5.03
N PRO A 362 -2.82 -42.04 6.24
CA PRO A 362 -4.23 -42.26 6.61
C PRO A 362 -5.21 -41.47 5.71
N GLY A 363 -5.83 -42.14 4.73
CA GLY A 363 -6.68 -41.52 3.71
C GLY A 363 -7.88 -40.76 4.27
N GLN A 364 -8.56 -41.30 5.29
CA GLN A 364 -9.73 -40.64 5.89
C GLN A 364 -9.37 -39.30 6.57
N ARG A 365 -8.22 -39.24 7.24
CA ARG A 365 -7.73 -38.02 7.88
C ARG A 365 -7.30 -37.00 6.83
N LEU A 366 -6.56 -37.45 5.81
CA LEU A 366 -6.18 -36.63 4.67
C LEU A 366 -7.39 -36.01 3.98
N LEU A 367 -8.43 -36.81 3.74
CA LEU A 367 -9.67 -36.36 3.11
C LEU A 367 -10.40 -35.29 3.91
N GLN A 368 -10.49 -35.47 5.23
CA GLN A 368 -11.09 -34.47 6.12
C GLN A 368 -10.32 -33.15 6.08
N ASP A 369 -8.99 -33.22 6.20
CA ASP A 369 -8.11 -32.05 6.14
C ASP A 369 -8.21 -31.33 4.79
N ALA A 370 -8.20 -32.09 3.68
CA ALA A 370 -8.24 -31.54 2.34
C ALA A 370 -9.59 -30.89 1.99
N ARG A 371 -10.72 -31.51 2.40
CA ARG A 371 -12.05 -30.89 2.28
C ARG A 371 -12.16 -29.61 3.11
N PHE A 372 -11.58 -29.59 4.30
CA PHE A 372 -11.54 -28.39 5.12
C PHE A 372 -10.74 -27.27 4.45
N ILE A 373 -9.55 -27.58 3.93
CA ILE A 373 -8.69 -26.63 3.18
C ILE A 373 -9.43 -26.09 1.95
N ALA A 374 -10.06 -26.95 1.15
CA ALA A 374 -10.87 -26.55 0.00
C ALA A 374 -12.00 -25.58 0.38
N SER A 375 -12.67 -25.80 1.52
CA SER A 375 -13.64 -24.85 2.07
C SER A 375 -13.00 -23.49 2.40
N GLN A 376 -11.81 -23.49 3.01
CA GLN A 376 -11.10 -22.25 3.32
C GLN A 376 -10.67 -21.48 2.05
N ILE A 377 -10.21 -22.19 1.00
CA ILE A 377 -9.86 -21.59 -0.30
C ILE A 377 -11.07 -20.84 -0.88
N ARG A 378 -12.25 -21.47 -0.87
CA ARG A 378 -13.48 -20.83 -1.35
C ARG A 378 -13.84 -19.60 -0.52
N LYS A 379 -13.68 -19.65 0.81
CA LYS A 379 -13.99 -18.54 1.71
C LYS A 379 -13.08 -17.34 1.53
N VAL A 380 -11.77 -17.52 1.30
CA VAL A 380 -10.85 -16.37 1.15
C VAL A 380 -11.12 -15.57 -0.13
N ARG A 381 -11.63 -16.23 -1.19
CA ARG A 381 -11.95 -15.61 -2.50
C ARG A 381 -13.25 -14.81 -2.51
N VAL A 382 -14.00 -14.80 -1.40
CA VAL A 382 -15.27 -14.06 -1.29
C VAL A 382 -15.13 -12.92 -0.29
N ASN A 383 -15.66 -11.76 -0.67
CA ASN A 383 -15.80 -10.64 0.26
C ASN A 383 -17.16 -10.80 0.98
N ILE A 384 -17.15 -11.38 2.18
CA ILE A 384 -18.32 -11.37 3.05
C ILE A 384 -18.26 -10.04 3.82
N PRO A 385 -19.15 -9.08 3.55
CA PRO A 385 -19.17 -7.82 4.30
C PRO A 385 -19.45 -8.13 5.78
N PRO A 386 -18.89 -7.34 6.73
CA PRO A 386 -19.28 -7.46 8.12
C PRO A 386 -20.80 -7.27 8.23
N PRO A 387 -21.48 -8.01 9.13
CA PRO A 387 -22.91 -7.82 9.34
C PRO A 387 -23.17 -6.34 9.65
N ARG A 388 -24.11 -5.74 8.93
CA ARG A 388 -24.62 -4.42 9.29
C ARG A 388 -25.32 -4.59 10.63
N PHE A 389 -24.69 -4.10 11.69
CA PHE A 389 -25.40 -3.79 12.92
C PHE A 389 -26.10 -2.47 12.66
N ASP A 390 -27.31 -2.55 12.10
CA ASP A 390 -28.23 -1.43 12.14
C ASP A 390 -28.61 -1.28 13.61
N PHE A 391 -27.95 -0.33 14.28
CA PHE A 391 -28.41 0.16 15.58
C PHE A 391 -29.51 1.16 15.27
N ASP A 392 -30.76 0.69 15.31
CA ASP A 392 -31.95 1.55 15.37
C ASP A 392 -31.97 2.40 16.65
#